data_AF-A0A8S3AW42-F1
#
_entry.id   AF-A0A8S3AW42-F1
#
_cell.length_a   1.000
_cell.length_b   1.000
_cell.length_c   1.000
_cell.angle_alpha   90.00
_cell.angle_beta   90.00
_cell.angle_gamma   90.00
#
_symmetry.space_group_name_H-M   'P 1'
#
loop_
_entity.id
_entity.type
_entity.pdbx_description
1 polymer ?
#
loop_
_entity_poly.entity_id
_entity_poly.type
_entity_poly.pdbx_seq_one_letter_code
_entity_poly.pdbx_strand_id
1 'polypeptide(L)'
;PDQRNPPDWNENLKKQWTVFRNPKPNDVLQGALGDCWFVTALSVLAEEPEYLMKVLITKEYNHQGIYYVRLCKDGEWTQIIVDDRLPCTLNKRLAYSQARRKQLWVPLIEKALAKLNGSYESIIAGRCCEGLSTVTGSPCDTLILGRTNNPDDKNVDLDKLWMKLLRAHSHRFLICAMRSNNLIAKQEFKNCGLLNIHAYSLQDVKQSNDGKYRLIKLRNPWGGKYTWIGDWSDDCLLWNENPDLHRELLKEKRSKSDGVFWMPFESFVKYFECVDICKIRPDWYEVRDSGNFYPEQGMMQAYYLHIKTATELDITLHRKISKNLRIQQSDASLCVAIVNMEEKAHQNYRICRIPIISQLGQHKFVSTDAVHSCHSIDLERRKISLRIQREFLIKLCIIYGEPVVKENRTENELNDGVKIYELKKYWDGLILLVENRNLNQNLHFHFRCTLSQNVCMPGKDSHHQLIDVIPSMHRQIIVTISRKNSSHSFTIGHDFQYNLSSQNFIKNSHVNKRTHSPTIDESIFSEDIHLPQPIFNAKIR
;
A
#
# COMPACT_ATOMS: atom_id res chain seq x y z
N PRO A 1 -8.03 18.53 40.97
CA PRO A 1 -8.25 17.89 42.29
C PRO A 1 -8.90 16.50 42.19
N ASP A 2 -8.49 15.68 41.21
CA ASP A 2 -8.70 14.23 41.24
C ASP A 2 -7.65 13.57 40.33
N GLN A 3 -6.37 13.83 40.64
CA GLN A 3 -5.25 13.04 40.14
C GLN A 3 -5.02 11.90 41.13
N ARG A 4 -5.74 10.79 40.96
CA ARG A 4 -5.36 9.55 41.67
C ARG A 4 -4.12 9.01 40.98
N ASN A 5 -2.97 9.19 41.61
CA ASN A 5 -1.76 8.43 41.30
C ASN A 5 -2.12 6.93 41.29
N PRO A 6 -1.65 6.14 40.29
CA PRO A 6 -1.85 4.70 40.31
C PRO A 6 -1.21 4.10 41.58
N PRO A 7 -1.85 3.09 42.19
CA PRO A 7 -1.49 2.61 43.52
C PRO A 7 -0.05 2.13 43.58
N ASP A 8 0.62 2.45 44.68
CA ASP A 8 1.99 2.00 44.97
C ASP A 8 2.14 0.49 44.73
N TRP A 9 3.02 0.15 43.79
CA TRP A 9 3.18 -1.20 43.25
C TRP A 9 3.94 -2.10 44.22
N ASN A 10 3.22 -2.69 45.17
CA ASN A 10 3.68 -3.60 46.22
C ASN A 10 4.60 -4.74 45.71
N GLU A 11 5.68 -5.04 46.44
CA GLU A 11 6.68 -6.05 46.06
C GLU A 11 6.12 -7.49 45.96
N ASN A 12 5.05 -7.79 46.70
CA ASN A 12 4.35 -9.08 46.62
C ASN A 12 3.72 -9.35 45.25
N LEU A 13 3.33 -8.29 44.51
CA LEU A 13 2.82 -8.44 43.16
C LEU A 13 3.89 -8.95 42.20
N LYS A 14 5.21 -8.76 42.44
CA LYS A 14 6.31 -9.23 41.57
C LYS A 14 6.33 -10.76 41.36
N LYS A 15 5.63 -11.54 42.19
CA LYS A 15 5.66 -13.01 42.16
C LYS A 15 4.50 -13.67 41.39
N GLN A 16 3.40 -12.99 41.10
CA GLN A 16 2.23 -13.59 40.44
C GLN A 16 2.24 -13.40 38.91
N TRP A 17 1.59 -14.31 38.19
CA TRP A 17 1.37 -14.18 36.75
C TRP A 17 0.25 -13.16 36.49
N THR A 18 0.46 -12.32 35.48
CA THR A 18 -0.45 -11.26 35.09
C THR A 18 -0.46 -11.16 33.58
N VAL A 19 -1.51 -10.62 32.98
CA VAL A 19 -1.48 -10.29 31.55
C VAL A 19 -0.62 -9.05 31.34
N PHE A 20 -0.99 -7.95 31.97
CA PHE A 20 -0.25 -6.69 31.98
C PHE A 20 0.09 -6.27 33.41
N ARG A 21 1.27 -5.67 33.60
CA ARG A 21 1.62 -4.91 34.82
C ARG A 21 1.84 -3.45 34.46
N ASN A 22 2.89 -3.22 33.68
CA ASN A 22 3.27 -1.97 33.08
C ASN A 22 4.09 -2.39 31.87
N PRO A 23 3.44 -2.60 30.72
CA PRO A 23 4.09 -3.09 29.51
C PRO A 23 5.17 -2.12 29.10
N LYS A 24 6.37 -2.65 28.89
CA LYS A 24 7.51 -1.90 28.42
C LYS A 24 8.07 -2.57 27.17
N PRO A 25 8.68 -1.81 26.26
CA PRO A 25 9.43 -2.35 25.12
C PRO A 25 10.42 -3.44 25.54
N ASN A 26 11.14 -3.25 26.65
CA ASN A 26 12.10 -4.22 27.17
C ASN A 26 11.46 -5.51 27.69
N ASP A 27 10.13 -5.59 27.85
CA ASP A 27 9.44 -6.84 28.18
C ASP A 27 9.40 -7.80 26.99
N VAL A 28 9.64 -7.29 25.78
CA VAL A 28 9.58 -8.03 24.52
C VAL A 28 10.92 -8.69 24.22
N LEU A 29 10.95 -10.01 24.37
CA LEU A 29 12.13 -10.82 24.10
C LEU A 29 11.75 -11.96 23.16
N GLN A 30 12.47 -12.03 22.03
CA GLN A 30 12.32 -13.09 21.04
C GLN A 30 12.80 -14.43 21.61
N GLY A 31 12.13 -15.51 21.22
CA GLY A 31 12.58 -16.87 21.49
C GLY A 31 13.32 -17.48 20.31
N ALA A 32 13.13 -18.79 20.12
CA ALA A 32 13.76 -19.55 19.03
C ALA A 32 13.09 -19.35 17.66
N LEU A 33 11.95 -18.66 17.57
CA LEU A 33 11.21 -18.47 16.33
C LEU A 33 11.81 -17.33 15.48
N GLY A 34 11.80 -17.48 14.16
CA GLY A 34 12.27 -16.48 13.21
C GLY A 34 11.26 -15.36 12.91
N ASP A 35 10.54 -14.88 13.92
CA ASP A 35 9.44 -13.91 13.81
C ASP A 35 9.82 -12.52 14.36
N CYS A 36 11.11 -12.18 14.31
CA CYS A 36 11.66 -10.92 14.81
C CYS A 36 10.91 -9.68 14.28
N TRP A 37 10.40 -9.74 13.04
CA TRP A 37 9.58 -8.71 12.43
C TRP A 37 8.34 -8.34 13.27
N PHE A 38 7.69 -9.33 13.86
CA PHE A 38 6.49 -9.16 14.67
C PHE A 38 6.81 -8.80 16.11
N VAL A 39 7.80 -9.49 16.69
CA VAL A 39 8.29 -9.20 18.05
C VAL A 39 8.78 -7.75 18.14
N THR A 40 9.52 -7.25 17.14
CA THR A 40 9.89 -5.84 17.08
C THR A 40 8.66 -4.93 16.98
N ALA A 41 7.68 -5.23 16.14
CA ALA A 41 6.46 -4.43 16.03
C ALA A 41 5.74 -4.31 17.40
N LEU A 42 5.70 -5.39 18.18
CA LEU A 42 5.16 -5.37 19.55
C LEU A 42 5.99 -4.50 20.50
N SER A 43 7.31 -4.50 20.36
CA SER A 43 8.18 -3.63 21.16
C SER A 43 7.98 -2.16 20.82
N VAL A 44 7.80 -1.83 19.55
CA VAL A 44 7.51 -0.45 19.10
C VAL A 44 6.13 -0.03 19.60
N LEU A 45 5.13 -0.90 19.48
CA LEU A 45 3.79 -0.66 20.00
C LEU A 45 3.77 -0.44 21.53
N ALA A 46 4.66 -1.14 22.26
CA ALA A 46 4.76 -1.00 23.71
C ALA A 46 5.29 0.38 24.17
N GLU A 47 5.83 1.20 23.27
CA GLU A 47 6.11 2.63 23.55
C GLU A 47 4.82 3.43 23.76
N GLU A 48 3.70 2.97 23.17
CA GLU A 48 2.38 3.57 23.30
C GLU A 48 1.37 2.56 23.88
N PRO A 49 1.40 2.31 25.21
CA PRO A 49 0.62 1.25 25.84
C PRO A 49 -0.89 1.31 25.57
N GLU A 50 -1.44 2.48 25.30
CA GLU A 50 -2.87 2.65 24.99
C GLU A 50 -3.30 1.85 23.75
N TYR A 51 -2.46 1.78 22.72
CA TYR A 51 -2.74 0.97 21.54
C TYR A 51 -2.50 -0.52 21.79
N LEU A 52 -1.49 -0.87 22.57
CA LEU A 52 -1.29 -2.26 23.01
C LEU A 52 -2.50 -2.81 23.77
N MET A 53 -3.14 -1.98 24.60
CA MET A 53 -4.36 -2.35 25.34
C MET A 53 -5.58 -2.58 24.44
N LYS A 54 -5.57 -2.09 23.19
CA LYS A 54 -6.61 -2.37 22.19
C LYS A 54 -6.40 -3.73 21.50
N VAL A 55 -5.16 -4.22 21.45
CA VAL A 55 -4.79 -5.52 20.87
C VAL A 55 -5.22 -6.66 21.78
N LEU A 56 -4.96 -6.58 23.08
CA LEU A 56 -5.32 -7.64 24.02
C LEU A 56 -6.51 -7.23 24.87
N ILE A 57 -7.68 -7.75 24.51
CA ILE A 57 -8.98 -7.40 25.11
C ILE A 57 -9.06 -7.91 26.55
N THR A 58 -8.58 -9.12 26.81
CA THR A 58 -8.51 -9.69 28.16
C THR A 58 -7.31 -9.11 28.91
N LYS A 59 -7.55 -8.07 29.72
CA LYS A 59 -6.50 -7.31 30.42
C LYS A 59 -6.03 -7.92 31.74
N GLU A 60 -6.84 -8.80 32.32
CA GLU A 60 -6.58 -9.44 33.60
C GLU A 60 -6.25 -10.92 33.43
N TYR A 61 -5.59 -11.51 34.44
CA TYR A 61 -5.31 -12.94 34.43
C TYR A 61 -6.61 -13.73 34.52
N ASN A 62 -6.92 -14.53 33.50
CA ASN A 62 -8.11 -15.37 33.49
C ASN A 62 -7.76 -16.77 34.02
N HIS A 63 -8.31 -17.15 35.17
CA HIS A 63 -8.10 -18.47 35.79
C HIS A 63 -8.68 -19.64 34.97
N GLN A 64 -9.60 -19.38 34.04
CA GLN A 64 -10.09 -20.37 33.08
C GLN A 64 -9.13 -20.53 31.88
N GLY A 65 -8.06 -19.72 31.83
CA GLY A 65 -7.05 -19.78 30.79
C GLY A 65 -7.51 -19.26 29.42
N ILE A 66 -8.59 -18.47 29.33
CA ILE A 66 -9.17 -17.99 28.06
C ILE A 66 -8.86 -16.50 27.85
N TYR A 67 -8.28 -16.15 26.70
CA TYR A 67 -7.87 -14.79 26.37
C TYR A 67 -8.34 -14.38 24.98
N TYR A 68 -8.81 -13.14 24.86
CA TYR A 68 -9.23 -12.52 23.61
C TYR A 68 -8.16 -11.55 23.11
N VAL A 69 -7.68 -11.81 21.90
CA VAL A 69 -6.72 -10.95 21.16
C VAL A 69 -7.41 -10.44 19.91
N ARG A 70 -7.24 -9.17 19.57
CA ARG A 70 -7.73 -8.55 18.34
C ARG A 70 -6.55 -8.21 17.45
N LEU A 71 -6.55 -8.72 16.22
CA LEU A 71 -5.54 -8.44 15.20
C LEU A 71 -6.20 -8.02 13.89
N CYS A 72 -5.58 -7.13 13.13
CA CYS A 72 -6.02 -6.68 11.83
C CYS A 72 -5.29 -7.46 10.72
N LYS A 73 -5.87 -8.56 10.24
CA LYS A 73 -5.26 -9.37 9.18
C LYS A 73 -5.91 -9.03 7.84
N ASP A 74 -5.07 -8.79 6.83
CA ASP A 74 -5.51 -8.48 5.47
C ASP A 74 -6.56 -7.36 5.44
N GLY A 75 -6.30 -6.32 6.25
CA GLY A 75 -7.16 -5.15 6.39
C GLY A 75 -8.41 -5.36 7.24
N GLU A 76 -8.65 -6.53 7.83
CA GLU A 76 -9.83 -6.80 8.66
C GLU A 76 -9.50 -7.09 10.12
N TRP A 77 -10.23 -6.43 11.01
CA TRP A 77 -10.17 -6.71 12.44
C TRP A 77 -10.84 -8.05 12.77
N THR A 78 -10.04 -9.00 13.26
CA THR A 78 -10.48 -10.31 13.70
C THR A 78 -10.23 -10.46 15.20
N GLN A 79 -11.19 -11.02 15.93
CA GLN A 79 -11.02 -11.45 17.32
C GLN A 79 -10.61 -12.92 17.37
N ILE A 80 -9.49 -13.20 18.02
CA ILE A 80 -8.88 -14.52 18.16
C ILE A 80 -8.89 -14.91 19.63
N ILE A 81 -9.57 -16.02 19.92
CA ILE A 81 -9.54 -16.64 21.25
C ILE A 81 -8.34 -17.57 21.34
N VAL A 82 -7.53 -17.43 22.38
CA VAL A 82 -6.39 -18.31 22.68
C VAL A 82 -6.43 -18.77 24.13
N ASP A 83 -5.87 -19.95 24.39
CA ASP A 83 -5.61 -20.39 25.76
C ASP A 83 -4.18 -20.02 26.22
N ASP A 84 -3.85 -20.19 27.50
CA ASP A 84 -2.51 -19.96 28.07
C ASP A 84 -1.55 -21.16 27.99
N ARG A 85 -1.88 -22.22 27.23
CA ARG A 85 -0.93 -23.32 26.97
C ARG A 85 0.13 -22.87 25.97
N LEU A 86 1.32 -22.52 26.45
CA LEU A 86 2.40 -22.00 25.63
C LEU A 86 3.45 -23.09 25.32
N PRO A 87 4.03 -23.12 24.10
CA PRO A 87 5.11 -24.04 23.77
C PRO A 87 6.32 -23.83 24.69
N CYS A 88 6.80 -24.93 25.28
CA CYS A 88 7.93 -24.94 26.19
C CYS A 88 8.99 -25.94 25.73
N THR A 89 10.24 -25.60 25.99
CA THR A 89 11.38 -26.52 25.92
C THR A 89 11.27 -27.60 27.00
N LEU A 90 12.06 -28.67 26.87
CA LEU A 90 12.16 -29.74 27.89
C LEU A 90 12.48 -29.21 29.30
N ASN A 91 13.19 -28.07 29.38
CA ASN A 91 13.54 -27.41 30.63
C ASN A 91 12.42 -26.48 31.17
N LYS A 92 11.18 -26.64 30.68
CA LYS A 92 10.00 -25.84 31.08
C LYS A 92 10.18 -24.32 30.90
N ARG A 93 11.04 -23.90 29.95
CA ARG A 93 11.16 -22.51 29.51
C ARG A 93 10.37 -22.31 28.23
N LEU A 94 9.72 -21.16 28.08
CA LEU A 94 9.01 -20.79 26.85
C LEU A 94 9.94 -20.93 25.65
N ALA A 95 9.48 -21.61 24.61
CA ALA A 95 10.27 -21.88 23.40
C ALA A 95 10.36 -20.64 22.48
N TYR A 96 9.28 -19.86 22.43
CA TYR A 96 9.13 -18.67 21.59
C TYR A 96 9.22 -17.39 22.42
N SER A 97 8.45 -16.35 22.13
CA SER A 97 8.52 -15.10 22.89
C SER A 97 8.43 -15.33 24.41
N GLN A 98 9.22 -14.57 25.16
CA GLN A 98 9.35 -14.76 26.61
C GLN A 98 8.36 -13.89 27.37
N ALA A 99 7.89 -14.41 28.51
CA ALA A 99 7.00 -13.70 29.42
C ALA A 99 7.77 -12.93 30.50
N ARG A 100 8.54 -11.91 30.11
CA ARG A 100 9.39 -11.14 31.04
C ARG A 100 8.54 -10.49 32.14
N ARG A 101 9.08 -10.48 33.38
CA ARG A 101 8.38 -9.98 34.58
C ARG A 101 7.04 -10.69 34.85
N LYS A 102 6.90 -11.96 34.42
CA LYS A 102 5.68 -12.76 34.57
C LYS A 102 4.45 -12.09 33.92
N GLN A 103 4.65 -11.46 32.77
CA GLN A 103 3.60 -10.83 31.97
C GLN A 103 3.33 -11.67 30.72
N LEU A 104 2.07 -12.03 30.48
CA LEU A 104 1.68 -12.96 29.42
C LEU A 104 1.35 -12.28 28.08
N TRP A 105 1.31 -10.96 28.02
CA TRP A 105 0.83 -10.26 26.83
C TRP A 105 1.62 -10.58 25.55
N VAL A 106 2.96 -10.65 25.60
CA VAL A 106 3.80 -10.96 24.42
C VAL A 106 3.47 -12.36 23.87
N PRO A 107 3.59 -13.45 24.67
CA PRO A 107 3.32 -14.79 24.14
C PRO A 107 1.85 -15.03 23.79
N LEU A 108 0.88 -14.37 24.44
CA LEU A 108 -0.53 -14.48 24.05
C LEU A 108 -0.79 -13.85 22.67
N ILE A 109 -0.20 -12.69 22.39
CA ILE A 109 -0.35 -12.01 21.10
C ILE A 109 0.39 -12.77 19.99
N GLU A 110 1.62 -13.23 20.23
CA GLU A 110 2.37 -14.09 19.29
C GLU A 110 1.60 -15.38 18.97
N LYS A 111 1.00 -16.03 19.99
CA LYS A 111 0.15 -17.21 19.81
C LYS A 111 -1.11 -16.91 18.99
N ALA A 112 -1.75 -15.77 19.21
CA ALA A 112 -2.92 -15.37 18.44
C ALA A 112 -2.57 -15.16 16.96
N LEU A 113 -1.42 -14.53 16.67
CA LEU A 113 -0.93 -14.39 15.31
C LEU A 113 -0.64 -15.76 14.67
N ALA A 114 0.05 -16.66 15.38
CA ALA A 114 0.31 -18.01 14.93
C ALA A 114 -0.99 -18.76 14.61
N LYS A 115 -1.99 -18.69 15.50
CA LYS A 115 -3.31 -19.29 15.28
C LYS A 115 -4.01 -18.71 14.05
N LEU A 116 -3.94 -17.39 13.85
CA LEU A 116 -4.55 -16.71 12.70
C LEU A 116 -3.92 -17.16 11.37
N ASN A 117 -2.60 -17.33 11.34
CA ASN A 117 -1.85 -17.77 10.16
C ASN A 117 -1.82 -19.31 10.00
N GLY A 118 -2.18 -20.07 11.04
CA GLY A 118 -2.36 -21.53 11.00
C GLY A 118 -1.38 -22.29 11.90
N SER A 119 -0.14 -21.82 12.05
CA SER A 119 0.86 -22.38 12.97
C SER A 119 1.93 -21.34 13.33
N TYR A 120 2.78 -21.65 14.32
CA TYR A 120 3.96 -20.84 14.63
C TYR A 120 4.99 -20.82 13.48
N GLU A 121 5.09 -21.90 12.72
CA GLU A 121 5.97 -21.95 11.55
C GLU A 121 5.52 -20.97 10.46
N SER A 122 4.20 -20.75 10.33
CA SER A 122 3.63 -19.85 9.33
C SER A 122 3.89 -18.36 9.59
N ILE A 123 4.47 -17.98 10.74
CA ILE A 123 4.81 -16.58 11.06
C ILE A 123 6.32 -16.32 11.01
N ILE A 124 7.12 -17.31 10.57
CA ILE A 124 8.55 -17.14 10.33
C ILE A 124 8.74 -16.25 9.10
N ALA A 125 9.62 -15.26 9.24
CA ALA A 125 9.95 -14.26 8.23
C ALA A 125 8.77 -13.36 7.80
N GLY A 126 8.96 -12.05 7.92
CA GLY A 126 7.98 -11.03 7.57
C GLY A 126 8.62 -9.65 7.68
N ARG A 127 7.85 -8.59 7.43
CA ARG A 127 8.33 -7.20 7.55
C ARG A 127 7.72 -6.50 8.75
N CYS A 128 8.46 -5.62 9.41
CA CYS A 128 7.96 -4.94 10.61
C CYS A 128 6.70 -4.10 10.32
N CYS A 129 6.62 -3.46 9.15
CA CYS A 129 5.40 -2.78 8.68
C CYS A 129 4.16 -3.69 8.64
N GLU A 130 4.30 -4.96 8.24
CA GLU A 130 3.21 -5.93 8.27
C GLU A 130 2.79 -6.23 9.72
N GLY A 131 3.76 -6.29 10.63
CA GLY A 131 3.52 -6.54 12.06
C GLY A 131 2.78 -5.36 12.70
N LEU A 132 3.27 -4.14 12.45
CA LEU A 132 2.66 -2.90 12.90
C LEU A 132 1.23 -2.76 12.35
N SER A 133 1.03 -2.97 11.05
CA SER A 133 -0.32 -2.94 10.46
C SER A 133 -1.22 -4.02 11.06
N THR A 134 -0.68 -5.21 11.38
CA THR A 134 -1.46 -6.28 12.01
C THR A 134 -1.93 -5.94 13.42
N VAL A 135 -1.14 -5.24 14.22
CA VAL A 135 -1.51 -4.91 15.61
C VAL A 135 -2.22 -3.56 15.73
N THR A 136 -2.04 -2.66 14.77
CA THR A 136 -2.63 -1.30 14.82
C THR A 136 -3.81 -1.11 13.88
N GLY A 137 -3.90 -1.92 12.81
CA GLY A 137 -4.80 -1.68 11.67
C GLY A 137 -4.41 -0.48 10.83
N SER A 138 -3.38 0.27 11.21
CA SER A 138 -2.99 1.51 10.55
C SER A 138 -2.15 1.26 9.29
N PRO A 139 -2.13 2.20 8.34
CA PRO A 139 -1.26 2.25 7.19
C PRO A 139 0.20 2.32 7.60
N CYS A 140 1.01 1.60 6.85
CA CYS A 140 2.45 1.58 7.04
C CYS A 140 3.15 1.87 5.73
N ASP A 141 4.12 2.77 5.77
CA ASP A 141 5.04 3.05 4.67
C ASP A 141 6.42 2.49 5.01
N THR A 142 7.17 2.08 4.00
CA THR A 142 8.60 1.74 4.13
C THR A 142 9.43 2.76 3.36
N LEU A 143 10.38 3.41 4.05
CA LEU A 143 11.38 4.28 3.45
C LEU A 143 12.69 3.52 3.27
N ILE A 144 13.16 3.41 2.03
CA ILE A 144 14.45 2.80 1.71
C ILE A 144 15.57 3.84 1.88
N LEU A 145 16.66 3.48 2.55
CA LEU A 145 17.76 4.39 2.88
C LEU A 145 18.87 4.44 1.81
N GLY A 146 18.68 3.80 0.66
CA GLY A 146 19.55 3.96 -0.53
C GLY A 146 20.71 2.98 -0.65
N ARG A 147 20.63 1.83 0.02
CA ARG A 147 21.65 0.76 -0.06
C ARG A 147 21.01 -0.61 -0.21
N THR A 148 20.14 -0.75 -1.22
CA THR A 148 19.70 -2.07 -1.68
C THR A 148 20.64 -2.54 -2.79
N ASN A 149 20.57 -3.82 -3.14
CA ASN A 149 21.26 -4.34 -4.32
C ASN A 149 20.66 -3.81 -5.64
N ASN A 150 19.61 -2.97 -5.59
CA ASN A 150 18.93 -2.45 -6.75
C ASN A 150 19.67 -1.22 -7.32
N PRO A 151 20.11 -1.25 -8.59
CA PRO A 151 20.77 -0.10 -9.23
C PRO A 151 19.90 1.18 -9.26
N ASP A 152 18.58 1.08 -9.20
CA ASP A 152 17.66 2.23 -9.19
C ASP A 152 17.65 3.00 -7.85
N ASP A 153 18.09 2.37 -6.75
CA ASP A 153 18.08 2.96 -5.41
C ASP A 153 19.34 3.81 -5.09
N LYS A 154 20.23 4.03 -6.07
CA LYS A 154 21.56 4.61 -5.85
C LYS A 154 21.59 6.12 -5.61
N ASN A 155 20.49 6.84 -5.85
CA ASN A 155 20.40 8.30 -5.67
C ASN A 155 19.31 8.68 -4.65
N VAL A 156 19.50 8.31 -3.38
CA VAL A 156 18.61 8.76 -2.30
C VAL A 156 18.98 10.16 -1.85
N ASP A 157 18.03 11.08 -2.01
CA ASP A 157 18.10 12.44 -1.49
C ASP A 157 17.97 12.41 0.05
N LEU A 158 19.10 12.59 0.73
CA LEU A 158 19.20 12.54 2.18
C LEU A 158 18.38 13.63 2.88
N ASP A 159 18.23 14.80 2.25
CA ASP A 159 17.44 15.89 2.81
C ASP A 159 15.95 15.57 2.73
N LYS A 160 15.49 15.00 1.62
CA LYS A 160 14.11 14.49 1.52
C LYS A 160 13.82 13.39 2.52
N LEU A 161 14.77 12.47 2.72
CA LEU A 161 14.63 11.42 3.73
C LEU A 161 14.54 12.00 5.14
N TRP A 162 15.43 12.95 5.47
CA TRP A 162 15.40 13.65 6.75
C TRP A 162 14.07 14.37 6.99
N MET A 163 13.57 15.11 5.98
CA MET A 163 12.26 15.78 6.07
C MET A 163 11.10 14.79 6.28
N LYS A 164 11.13 13.62 5.66
CA LYS A 164 10.12 12.58 5.89
C LYS A 164 10.15 12.05 7.33
N LEU A 165 11.35 11.84 7.89
CA LEU A 165 11.50 11.43 9.28
C LEU A 165 11.03 12.52 10.26
N LEU A 166 11.38 13.79 10.01
CA LEU A 166 10.88 14.93 10.80
C LEU A 166 9.35 14.99 10.77
N ARG A 167 8.73 14.82 9.60
CA ARG A 167 7.28 14.79 9.46
C ARG A 167 6.67 13.61 10.19
N ALA A 168 7.22 12.41 10.06
CA ALA A 168 6.69 11.24 10.74
C ALA A 168 6.76 11.40 12.27
N HIS A 169 7.88 11.92 12.78
CA HIS A 169 8.06 12.21 14.19
C HIS A 169 7.11 13.31 14.69
N SER A 170 6.91 14.39 13.93
CA SER A 170 6.01 15.48 14.35
C SER A 170 4.55 15.04 14.47
N HIS A 171 4.13 14.02 13.71
CA HIS A 171 2.82 13.40 13.82
C HIS A 171 2.76 12.29 14.89
N ARG A 172 3.87 12.03 15.61
CA ARG A 172 4.00 10.97 16.61
C ARG A 172 3.68 9.57 16.06
N PHE A 173 4.04 9.34 14.80
CA PHE A 173 3.93 8.01 14.22
C PHE A 173 4.87 7.03 14.90
N LEU A 174 4.50 5.75 14.89
CA LEU A 174 5.37 4.67 15.34
C LEU A 174 6.38 4.39 14.25
N ILE A 175 7.67 4.51 14.55
CA ILE A 175 8.75 4.39 13.58
C ILE A 175 9.68 3.26 13.99
N CYS A 176 9.89 2.32 13.08
CA CYS A 176 10.81 1.21 13.27
C CYS A 176 11.95 1.29 12.25
N ALA A 177 13.18 1.32 12.73
CA ALA A 177 14.36 1.22 11.89
C ALA A 177 14.79 -0.25 11.77
N MET A 178 14.81 -0.77 10.55
CA MET A 178 15.12 -2.16 10.28
C MET A 178 16.49 -2.32 9.63
N ARG A 179 17.21 -3.33 10.06
CA ARG A 179 18.61 -3.52 9.70
C ARG A 179 18.83 -4.90 9.08
N SER A 180 18.97 -4.96 7.76
CA SER A 180 19.31 -6.18 7.01
C SER A 180 20.34 -5.93 5.89
N ASN A 181 21.31 -5.05 6.16
CA ASN A 181 22.37 -4.80 5.18
C ASN A 181 23.40 -5.96 5.15
N ASN A 182 23.39 -6.74 4.07
CA ASN A 182 24.38 -7.80 3.80
C ASN A 182 25.70 -7.26 3.21
N LEU A 183 25.76 -5.98 2.84
CA LEU A 183 26.94 -5.34 2.26
C LEU A 183 28.01 -4.99 3.30
N ILE A 184 27.62 -4.85 4.57
CA ILE A 184 28.53 -4.54 5.66
C ILE A 184 28.88 -5.83 6.41
N ALA A 185 30.18 -6.05 6.65
CA ALA A 185 30.65 -7.25 7.33
C ALA A 185 30.10 -7.33 8.76
N LYS A 186 29.74 -8.53 9.23
CA LYS A 186 29.22 -8.77 10.59
C LYS A 186 30.12 -8.21 11.70
N GLN A 187 31.44 -8.17 11.45
CA GLN A 187 32.41 -7.65 12.40
C GLN A 187 32.30 -6.12 12.57
N GLU A 188 31.98 -5.38 11.51
CA GLU A 188 31.84 -3.92 11.59
C GLU A 188 30.67 -3.53 12.50
N PHE A 189 29.56 -4.28 12.46
CA PHE A 189 28.43 -4.07 13.38
C PHE A 189 28.83 -4.28 14.84
N LYS A 190 29.60 -5.34 15.14
CA LYS A 190 30.13 -5.55 16.50
C LYS A 190 31.03 -4.41 16.95
N ASN A 191 31.85 -3.88 16.04
CA ASN A 191 32.79 -2.79 16.33
C ASN A 191 32.07 -1.46 16.62
N CYS A 192 30.84 -1.25 16.12
CA CYS A 192 30.04 -0.08 16.44
C CYS A 192 28.94 -0.33 17.49
N GLY A 193 28.90 -1.52 18.08
CA GLY A 193 27.97 -1.90 19.15
C GLY A 193 26.56 -2.29 18.68
N LEU A 194 26.30 -2.24 17.38
CA LEU A 194 25.02 -2.62 16.79
C LEU A 194 24.96 -4.12 16.52
N LEU A 195 23.75 -4.68 16.59
CA LEU A 195 23.50 -6.04 16.12
C LEU A 195 23.54 -6.09 14.59
N ASN A 196 23.88 -7.28 14.06
CA ASN A 196 23.62 -7.61 12.67
C ASN A 196 22.08 -7.68 12.52
N ILE A 197 21.41 -8.78 12.22
CA ILE A 197 19.98 -8.70 11.84
C ILE A 197 19.09 -8.37 13.05
N HIS A 198 18.58 -7.13 13.12
CA HIS A 198 17.77 -6.65 14.23
C HIS A 198 16.99 -5.38 13.84
N ALA A 199 16.02 -5.00 14.66
CA ALA A 199 15.21 -3.82 14.44
C ALA A 199 15.09 -2.99 15.72
N TYR A 200 15.03 -1.68 15.54
CA TYR A 200 15.14 -0.70 16.62
C TYR A 200 13.95 0.26 16.52
N SER A 201 13.42 0.67 17.66
CA SER A 201 12.38 1.70 17.67
C SER A 201 13.04 3.07 17.54
N LEU A 202 12.60 3.90 16.59
CA LEU A 202 13.05 5.27 16.45
C LEU A 202 12.19 6.17 17.33
N GLN A 203 12.83 6.79 18.31
CA GLN A 203 12.18 7.52 19.40
C GLN A 203 12.11 9.02 19.13
N ASP A 204 13.15 9.56 18.49
CA ASP A 204 13.29 11.00 18.30
C ASP A 204 14.24 11.31 17.13
N VAL A 205 14.04 12.47 16.53
CA VAL A 205 14.90 13.04 15.48
C VAL A 205 15.14 14.51 15.78
N LYS A 206 16.41 14.90 15.87
CA LYS A 206 16.79 16.26 16.24
C LYS A 206 17.82 16.83 15.28
N GLN A 207 17.62 18.09 14.92
CA GLN A 207 18.62 18.90 14.23
C GLN A 207 19.12 19.99 15.17
N SER A 208 20.42 20.27 15.13
CA SER A 208 21.03 21.39 15.84
C SER A 208 20.59 22.73 15.26
N ASN A 209 20.61 23.79 16.07
CA ASN A 209 20.11 25.12 15.67
C ASN A 209 20.89 25.73 14.49
N ASP A 210 22.19 25.45 14.40
CA ASP A 210 23.07 25.84 13.30
C ASP A 210 22.93 24.92 12.07
N GLY A 211 22.11 23.87 12.17
CA GLY A 211 21.90 22.86 11.13
C GLY A 211 23.05 21.88 10.92
N LYS A 212 24.13 21.99 11.70
CA LYS A 212 25.36 21.21 11.56
C LYS A 212 25.19 19.73 11.84
N TYR A 213 24.36 19.37 12.82
CA TYR A 213 24.17 17.99 13.27
C TYR A 213 22.72 17.56 13.11
N ARG A 214 22.54 16.35 12.55
CA ARG A 214 21.28 15.62 12.48
C ARG A 214 21.44 14.34 13.29
N LEU A 215 20.69 14.22 14.37
CA LEU A 215 20.78 13.14 15.33
C LEU A 215 19.48 12.34 15.37
N ILE A 216 19.62 11.01 15.45
CA ILE A 216 18.50 10.07 15.59
C ILE A 216 18.64 9.34 16.91
N LYS A 217 17.54 9.27 17.66
CA LYS A 217 17.43 8.49 18.89
C LYS A 217 16.78 7.17 18.58
N LEU A 218 17.47 6.09 18.88
CA LEU A 218 16.98 4.73 18.71
C LEU A 218 16.88 4.02 20.06
N ARG A 219 16.05 2.99 20.11
CA ARG A 219 15.98 2.05 21.22
C ARG A 219 16.15 0.62 20.74
N ASN A 220 17.08 -0.09 21.35
CA ASN A 220 17.21 -1.53 21.26
C ASN A 220 16.24 -2.22 22.24
N PRO A 221 15.27 -3.02 21.76
CA PRO A 221 14.32 -3.74 22.62
C PRO A 221 14.99 -4.77 23.54
N TRP A 222 16.17 -5.30 23.17
CA TRP A 222 16.93 -6.24 23.99
C TRP A 222 17.75 -5.56 25.11
N GLY A 223 17.68 -4.22 25.19
CA GLY A 223 18.32 -3.42 26.23
C GLY A 223 19.76 -3.01 25.91
N GLY A 224 20.46 -2.50 26.93
CA GLY A 224 21.70 -1.73 26.76
C GLY A 224 22.98 -2.48 26.39
N LYS A 225 22.96 -3.81 26.23
CA LYS A 225 24.19 -4.57 25.89
C LYS A 225 24.67 -4.30 24.46
N TYR A 226 23.76 -3.91 23.56
CA TYR A 226 24.04 -3.71 22.14
C TYR A 226 23.53 -2.32 21.71
N THR A 227 24.20 -1.30 22.22
CA THR A 227 23.94 0.11 21.90
C THR A 227 25.11 0.68 21.09
N TRP A 228 24.82 1.72 20.32
CA TRP A 228 25.83 2.45 19.54
C TRP A 228 26.98 2.96 20.43
N ILE A 229 28.22 2.73 20.01
CA ILE A 229 29.44 3.18 20.70
C ILE A 229 30.28 4.18 19.88
N GLY A 230 29.77 4.67 18.74
CA GLY A 230 30.44 5.69 17.94
C GLY A 230 30.12 7.12 18.38
N ASP A 231 30.24 8.07 17.45
CA ASP A 231 29.94 9.49 17.69
C ASP A 231 28.54 9.68 18.28
N TRP A 232 28.41 10.56 19.27
CA TRP A 232 27.15 10.82 20.01
C TRP A 232 26.60 9.62 20.81
N SER A 233 27.38 8.55 21.00
CA SER A 233 27.11 7.57 22.04
C SER A 233 27.10 8.23 23.43
N ASP A 234 26.51 7.57 24.43
CA ASP A 234 26.30 8.15 25.76
C ASP A 234 27.59 8.64 26.45
N ASP A 235 28.71 7.96 26.21
CA ASP A 235 30.02 8.27 26.82
C ASP A 235 30.91 9.14 25.88
N CYS A 236 30.37 9.70 24.79
CA CYS A 236 31.12 10.45 23.77
C CYS A 236 31.48 11.89 24.18
N LEU A 237 32.72 12.33 23.90
CA LEU A 237 33.19 13.69 24.21
C LEU A 237 32.49 14.80 23.41
N LEU A 238 31.88 14.48 22.26
CA LEU A 238 31.15 15.46 21.43
C LEU A 238 30.00 16.14 22.20
N TRP A 239 29.44 15.48 23.23
CA TRP A 239 28.46 16.09 24.12
C TRP A 239 29.04 17.26 24.93
N ASN A 240 30.32 17.19 25.32
CA ASN A 240 30.99 18.27 26.05
C ASN A 240 31.29 19.49 25.16
N GLU A 241 31.58 19.24 23.89
CA GLU A 241 31.80 20.29 22.88
C GLU A 241 30.50 20.98 22.45
N ASN A 242 29.34 20.35 22.69
CA ASN A 242 28.02 20.86 22.30
C ASN A 242 27.07 20.91 23.52
N PRO A 243 27.33 21.79 24.50
CA PRO A 243 26.62 21.81 25.77
C PRO A 243 25.12 22.09 25.65
N ASP A 244 24.69 22.84 24.63
CA ASP A 244 23.27 23.11 24.39
C ASP A 244 22.52 21.85 23.96
N LEU A 245 23.07 21.08 23.01
CA LEU A 245 22.52 19.77 22.61
C LEU A 245 22.57 18.77 23.74
N HIS A 246 23.66 18.76 24.52
CA HIS A 246 23.81 17.91 25.69
C HIS A 246 22.69 18.19 26.71
N ARG A 247 22.48 19.46 27.06
CA ARG A 247 21.41 19.86 27.98
C ARG A 247 20.03 19.58 27.41
N GLU A 248 19.85 19.66 26.09
CA GLU A 248 18.55 19.41 25.47
C GLU A 248 18.20 17.92 25.38
N LEU A 249 19.15 17.08 24.96
CA LEU A 249 18.90 15.70 24.51
C LEU A 249 19.27 14.62 25.55
N LEU A 250 19.98 14.99 26.60
CA LEU A 250 20.38 14.13 27.73
C LEU A 250 19.86 14.66 29.08
N LYS A 251 18.65 15.27 29.08
CA LYS A 251 18.01 15.84 30.28
C LYS A 251 17.81 14.86 31.44
N GLU A 252 17.74 13.56 31.16
CA GLU A 252 17.44 12.52 32.16
C GLU A 252 18.65 11.61 32.39
N LYS A 253 18.87 11.20 33.66
CA LYS A 253 19.83 10.15 34.00
C LYS A 253 19.39 8.84 33.35
N ARG A 254 20.01 8.49 32.23
CA ARG A 254 19.75 7.24 31.52
C ARG A 254 20.21 6.06 32.35
N SER A 255 19.41 5.01 32.38
CA SER A 255 19.90 3.72 32.85
C SER A 255 20.61 3.06 31.67
N LYS A 256 21.88 2.68 31.82
CA LYS A 256 22.61 1.86 30.81
C LYS A 256 21.89 0.55 30.44
N SER A 257 20.74 0.23 31.06
CA SER A 257 19.92 -0.94 30.77
C SER A 257 18.76 -0.70 29.80
N ASP A 258 18.43 0.55 29.44
CA ASP A 258 17.22 0.88 28.68
C ASP A 258 17.35 0.69 27.16
N GLY A 259 18.57 0.50 26.64
CA GLY A 259 18.86 0.27 25.23
C GLY A 259 18.75 1.51 24.35
N VAL A 260 18.61 2.70 24.93
CA VAL A 260 18.39 3.96 24.21
C VAL A 260 19.72 4.64 23.89
N PHE A 261 19.91 5.09 22.65
CA PHE A 261 21.13 5.80 22.24
C PHE A 261 20.84 6.82 21.15
N TRP A 262 21.70 7.84 21.03
CA TRP A 262 21.74 8.76 19.90
C TRP A 262 22.81 8.32 18.90
N MET A 263 22.61 8.64 17.63
CA MET A 263 23.61 8.48 16.58
C MET A 263 23.44 9.53 15.46
N PRO A 264 24.49 9.85 14.68
CA PRO A 264 24.37 10.70 13.50
C PRO A 264 23.43 10.10 12.45
N PHE A 265 22.68 10.94 11.75
CA PHE A 265 21.82 10.55 10.64
C PHE A 265 22.61 9.88 9.51
N GLU A 266 23.82 10.34 9.24
CA GLU A 266 24.70 9.78 8.21
C GLU A 266 25.14 8.36 8.59
N SER A 267 25.41 8.13 9.88
CA SER A 267 25.69 6.79 10.40
C SER A 267 24.44 5.91 10.34
N PHE A 268 23.27 6.48 10.60
CA PHE A 268 22.00 5.76 10.50
C PHE A 268 21.75 5.25 9.07
N VAL A 269 21.87 6.12 8.08
CA VAL A 269 21.75 5.75 6.65
C VAL A 269 22.82 4.74 6.23
N LYS A 270 24.01 4.78 6.83
CA LYS A 270 25.07 3.80 6.57
C LYS A 270 24.70 2.40 7.06
N TYR A 271 24.18 2.28 8.28
CA TYR A 271 24.03 0.99 8.97
C TYR A 271 22.64 0.36 8.85
N PHE A 272 21.60 1.15 8.56
CA PHE A 272 20.22 0.69 8.44
C PHE A 272 19.81 0.56 6.97
N GLU A 273 18.85 -0.31 6.68
CA GLU A 273 18.39 -0.58 5.31
C GLU A 273 17.13 0.21 4.98
N CYS A 274 16.16 0.17 5.90
CA CYS A 274 14.89 0.84 5.73
C CYS A 274 14.31 1.31 7.07
N VAL A 275 13.29 2.16 6.96
CA VAL A 275 12.48 2.63 8.07
C VAL A 275 11.01 2.35 7.75
N ASP A 276 10.37 1.57 8.61
CA ASP A 276 8.93 1.34 8.57
C ASP A 276 8.22 2.37 9.45
N ILE A 277 7.27 3.10 8.87
CA ILE A 277 6.50 4.17 9.52
C ILE A 277 5.05 3.72 9.57
N CYS A 278 4.54 3.47 10.77
CA CYS A 278 3.13 3.21 11.01
C CYS A 278 2.44 4.53 11.37
N LYS A 279 1.54 4.98 10.48
CA LYS A 279 0.84 6.28 10.55
C LYS A 279 -0.32 6.25 11.56
N ILE A 280 -0.07 5.67 12.72
CA ILE A 280 -1.06 5.53 13.77
C ILE A 280 -1.43 6.91 14.31
N ARG A 281 -2.73 7.15 14.46
CA ARG A 281 -3.29 8.42 14.91
C ARG A 281 -4.55 8.18 15.75
N PRO A 282 -4.71 8.89 16.87
CA PRO A 282 -5.89 8.74 17.73
C PRO A 282 -7.14 9.41 17.12
N ASP A 283 -6.94 10.41 16.25
CA ASP A 283 -7.98 11.21 15.60
C ASP A 283 -8.44 10.63 14.25
N TRP A 284 -8.03 9.40 13.94
CA TRP A 284 -8.41 8.76 12.70
C TRP A 284 -9.81 8.16 12.76
N TYR A 285 -10.63 8.59 11.81
CA TYR A 285 -11.83 7.87 11.40
C TYR A 285 -11.40 6.76 10.45
N GLU A 286 -11.93 5.55 10.68
CA GLU A 286 -11.59 4.36 9.94
C GLU A 286 -12.87 3.78 9.33
N VAL A 287 -12.84 3.56 8.00
CA VAL A 287 -13.87 2.80 7.30
C VAL A 287 -13.19 1.66 6.55
N ARG A 288 -13.71 0.45 6.74
CA ARG A 288 -13.22 -0.75 6.08
C ARG A 288 -14.34 -1.39 5.28
N ASP A 289 -14.06 -1.74 4.03
CA ASP A 289 -14.99 -2.50 3.20
C ASP A 289 -14.25 -3.65 2.52
N SER A 290 -14.91 -4.80 2.44
CA SER A 290 -14.34 -6.01 1.86
C SER A 290 -15.09 -6.36 0.58
N GLY A 291 -14.34 -6.64 -0.48
CA GLY A 291 -14.89 -6.70 -1.83
C GLY A 291 -14.12 -7.59 -2.77
N ASN A 292 -14.80 -7.99 -3.83
CA ASN A 292 -14.16 -8.64 -4.96
C ASN A 292 -14.00 -7.64 -6.11
N PHE A 293 -12.76 -7.46 -6.57
CA PHE A 293 -12.41 -6.41 -7.54
C PHE A 293 -12.38 -6.87 -9.00
N TYR A 294 -13.08 -7.94 -9.35
CA TYR A 294 -13.13 -8.37 -10.75
C TYR A 294 -14.21 -7.60 -11.51
N PRO A 295 -13.93 -7.09 -12.74
CA PRO A 295 -14.95 -6.52 -13.59
C PRO A 295 -15.92 -7.64 -14.01
N GLU A 296 -17.12 -7.67 -13.43
CA GLU A 296 -18.23 -8.47 -13.96
C GLU A 296 -18.68 -7.86 -15.28
N GLN A 297 -18.57 -8.62 -16.37
CA GLN A 297 -19.06 -8.21 -17.70
C GLN A 297 -18.46 -6.88 -18.22
N GLY A 298 -17.26 -6.49 -17.77
CA GLY A 298 -16.60 -5.25 -18.19
C GLY A 298 -17.03 -3.98 -17.45
N MET A 299 -17.94 -4.07 -16.47
CA MET A 299 -18.27 -2.96 -15.58
C MET A 299 -17.23 -2.83 -14.46
N MET A 300 -16.64 -1.64 -14.32
CA MET A 300 -15.73 -1.35 -13.22
C MET A 300 -16.53 -1.04 -11.94
N GLN A 301 -16.09 -1.60 -10.82
CA GLN A 301 -16.59 -1.19 -9.50
C GLN A 301 -15.84 0.05 -9.03
N ALA A 302 -16.53 0.94 -8.31
CA ALA A 302 -15.86 2.04 -7.64
C ALA A 302 -16.42 2.34 -6.27
N TYR A 303 -15.60 3.08 -5.56
CA TYR A 303 -15.87 3.59 -4.24
C TYR A 303 -16.02 5.09 -4.31
N TYR A 304 -17.15 5.56 -3.81
CA TYR A 304 -17.42 6.97 -3.64
C TYR A 304 -17.06 7.35 -2.21
N LEU A 305 -16.10 8.27 -2.10
CA LEU A 305 -15.68 8.88 -0.84
C LEU A 305 -16.34 10.25 -0.74
N HIS A 306 -17.24 10.41 0.22
CA HIS A 306 -17.93 11.68 0.44
C HIS A 306 -17.12 12.56 1.38
N ILE A 307 -16.38 13.52 0.82
CA ILE A 307 -15.50 14.44 1.55
C ILE A 307 -16.16 15.82 1.60
N LYS A 308 -16.69 16.21 2.77
CA LYS A 308 -17.36 17.51 2.97
C LYS A 308 -16.40 18.64 3.35
N THR A 309 -15.30 18.30 4.00
CA THR A 309 -14.28 19.24 4.50
C THR A 309 -12.92 18.86 3.96
N ALA A 310 -11.99 19.82 3.84
CA ALA A 310 -10.62 19.51 3.45
C ALA A 310 -10.03 18.45 4.40
N THR A 311 -9.69 17.28 3.85
CA THR A 311 -9.43 16.07 4.63
C THR A 311 -8.15 15.39 4.15
N GLU A 312 -7.28 15.07 5.10
CA GLU A 312 -6.14 14.18 4.89
C GLU A 312 -6.64 12.73 4.90
N LEU A 313 -6.30 11.98 3.85
CA LEU A 313 -6.71 10.59 3.66
C LEU A 313 -5.51 9.67 3.46
N ASP A 314 -5.60 8.48 4.01
CA ASP A 314 -4.73 7.35 3.67
C ASP A 314 -5.60 6.15 3.27
N ILE A 315 -5.41 5.69 2.03
CA ILE A 315 -6.17 4.58 1.44
C ILE A 315 -5.21 3.40 1.32
N THR A 316 -5.52 2.34 2.04
CA THR A 316 -4.78 1.08 1.97
C THR A 316 -5.65 -0.01 1.38
N LEU A 317 -5.04 -0.81 0.52
CA LEU A 317 -5.67 -1.98 -0.06
C LEU A 317 -4.94 -3.22 0.41
N HIS A 318 -5.68 -4.16 0.97
CA HIS A 318 -5.16 -5.41 1.49
C HIS A 318 -5.67 -6.56 0.65
N ARG A 319 -4.79 -7.46 0.20
CA ARG A 319 -5.21 -8.69 -0.48
C ARG A 319 -5.36 -9.81 0.54
N LYS A 320 -6.52 -10.47 0.57
CA LYS A 320 -6.67 -11.73 1.32
C LYS A 320 -6.01 -12.87 0.56
N ILE A 321 -5.04 -13.54 1.17
CA ILE A 321 -4.36 -14.68 0.57
C ILE A 321 -5.04 -15.97 1.03
N SER A 322 -5.62 -16.73 0.11
CA SER A 322 -6.21 -18.04 0.42
C SER A 322 -5.13 -19.08 0.72
N LYS A 323 -5.31 -19.85 1.80
CA LYS A 323 -4.34 -20.79 2.39
C LYS A 323 -3.83 -21.91 1.46
N ASN A 324 -4.47 -22.13 0.31
CA ASN A 324 -4.17 -23.24 -0.60
C ASN A 324 -3.27 -22.89 -1.79
N LEU A 325 -2.78 -21.66 -1.90
CA LEU A 325 -1.99 -21.24 -3.06
C LEU A 325 -0.57 -20.87 -2.66
N ARG A 326 0.30 -21.87 -2.48
CA ARG A 326 1.77 -21.74 -2.68
C ARG A 326 2.09 -21.61 -4.18
N ILE A 327 1.30 -20.84 -4.93
CA ILE A 327 1.42 -20.71 -6.38
C ILE A 327 2.17 -19.44 -6.70
N GLN A 328 3.13 -19.58 -7.63
CA GLN A 328 3.97 -18.55 -8.23
C GLN A 328 3.29 -17.17 -8.27
N GLN A 329 3.99 -16.19 -7.68
CA GLN A 329 3.77 -14.77 -7.89
C GLN A 329 3.68 -14.52 -9.40
N SER A 330 2.48 -14.43 -9.94
CA SER A 330 2.23 -14.11 -11.35
C SER A 330 1.35 -12.89 -11.37
N ASP A 331 1.90 -11.77 -11.86
CA ASP A 331 1.42 -10.40 -11.77
C ASP A 331 0.03 -10.17 -12.41
N ALA A 332 -0.91 -9.62 -11.64
CA ALA A 332 -2.10 -8.95 -12.11
C ALA A 332 -1.84 -7.45 -11.89
N SER A 333 -2.74 -6.60 -12.34
CA SER A 333 -2.55 -5.16 -12.19
C SER A 333 -3.84 -4.59 -11.65
N LEU A 334 -3.76 -3.96 -10.48
CA LEU A 334 -4.85 -3.14 -9.99
C LEU A 334 -4.53 -1.70 -10.35
N CYS A 335 -5.45 -1.06 -11.08
CA CYS A 335 -5.39 0.37 -11.29
C CYS A 335 -6.39 1.05 -10.37
N VAL A 336 -5.88 1.82 -9.39
CA VAL A 336 -6.72 2.70 -8.57
C VAL A 336 -6.66 4.10 -9.16
N ALA A 337 -7.83 4.72 -9.31
CA ALA A 337 -7.94 6.09 -9.80
C ALA A 337 -8.78 6.92 -8.85
N ILE A 338 -8.27 8.10 -8.51
CA ILE A 338 -8.96 9.03 -7.61
C ILE A 338 -9.59 10.12 -8.47
N VAL A 339 -10.89 10.01 -8.67
CA VAL A 339 -11.65 11.01 -9.43
C VAL A 339 -12.19 12.05 -8.47
N ASN A 340 -11.77 13.31 -8.62
CA ASN A 340 -12.44 14.42 -7.95
C ASN A 340 -13.74 14.74 -8.71
N MET A 341 -14.86 14.56 -8.05
CA MET A 341 -16.18 14.80 -8.62
C MET A 341 -16.63 16.19 -8.18
N GLU A 342 -16.19 17.24 -8.88
CA GLU A 342 -16.76 18.58 -8.69
C GLU A 342 -18.10 18.67 -9.42
N GLU A 343 -19.19 18.82 -8.67
CA GLU A 343 -20.50 19.06 -9.22
C GLU A 343 -20.58 20.50 -9.75
N LYS A 344 -20.20 20.70 -11.02
CA LYS A 344 -20.62 21.90 -11.76
C LYS A 344 -22.01 21.66 -12.34
N ALA A 345 -22.78 22.73 -12.54
CA ALA A 345 -24.20 22.80 -12.91
C ALA A 345 -24.70 21.96 -14.13
N HIS A 346 -23.90 21.06 -14.70
CA HIS A 346 -24.25 20.17 -15.81
C HIS A 346 -23.57 18.78 -15.74
N GLN A 347 -23.38 18.19 -14.54
CA GLN A 347 -22.78 16.84 -14.39
C GLN A 347 -21.39 16.70 -15.07
N ASN A 348 -20.58 17.75 -15.06
CA ASN A 348 -19.25 17.75 -15.66
C ASN A 348 -18.19 17.39 -14.61
N TYR A 349 -17.83 16.11 -14.56
CA TYR A 349 -16.79 15.59 -13.67
C TYR A 349 -15.39 15.88 -14.23
N ARG A 350 -14.44 16.23 -13.36
CA ARG A 350 -13.05 16.46 -13.74
C ARG A 350 -12.15 15.44 -13.06
N ILE A 351 -11.63 14.47 -13.82
CA ILE A 351 -10.57 13.59 -13.28
C ILE A 351 -9.30 14.42 -13.07
N CYS A 352 -8.99 14.72 -11.80
CA CYS A 352 -7.87 15.59 -11.43
C CYS A 352 -6.54 14.85 -11.30
N ARG A 353 -6.55 13.55 -10.96
CA ARG A 353 -5.31 12.78 -10.78
C ARG A 353 -5.56 11.28 -10.94
N ILE A 354 -4.67 10.58 -11.64
CA ILE A 354 -4.65 9.11 -11.67
C ILE A 354 -3.37 8.69 -10.94
N PRO A 355 -3.39 8.54 -9.60
CA PRO A 355 -2.24 8.01 -8.88
C PRO A 355 -2.19 6.50 -9.10
N ILE A 356 -1.39 6.05 -10.07
CA ILE A 356 -1.12 4.61 -10.21
C ILE A 356 -0.24 4.17 -9.05
N ILE A 357 -0.72 3.20 -8.26
CA ILE A 357 0.13 2.43 -7.35
C ILE A 357 -0.16 0.94 -7.59
N SER A 358 0.92 0.22 -7.92
CA SER A 358 1.13 -1.24 -7.87
C SER A 358 0.64 -2.14 -9.02
N GLN A 359 1.56 -2.98 -9.49
CA GLN A 359 1.35 -4.20 -10.29
C GLN A 359 1.42 -5.39 -9.32
N LEU A 360 0.34 -6.16 -9.10
CA LEU A 360 0.33 -7.38 -8.26
C LEU A 360 -0.71 -8.45 -8.67
N GLY A 361 -0.33 -9.73 -8.47
CA GLY A 361 -0.74 -11.03 -9.03
C GLY A 361 -2.17 -11.62 -9.11
N GLN A 362 -2.50 -12.43 -10.13
CA GLN A 362 -3.83 -13.06 -10.42
C GLN A 362 -4.48 -13.89 -9.28
N HIS A 363 -5.80 -14.14 -9.43
CA HIS A 363 -6.80 -14.88 -8.62
C HIS A 363 -7.87 -13.97 -8.01
N LYS A 364 -9.03 -14.54 -7.61
CA LYS A 364 -10.13 -13.83 -6.93
C LYS A 364 -9.56 -12.86 -5.89
N PHE A 365 -9.51 -11.59 -6.26
CA PHE A 365 -9.01 -10.53 -5.41
C PHE A 365 -10.13 -10.20 -4.43
N VAL A 366 -10.20 -10.99 -3.36
CA VAL A 366 -10.85 -10.50 -2.16
C VAL A 366 -9.87 -9.52 -1.55
N SER A 367 -10.18 -8.23 -1.66
CA SER A 367 -9.41 -7.22 -0.95
C SER A 367 -10.27 -6.49 0.06
N THR A 368 -9.59 -6.00 1.08
CA THR A 368 -10.17 -5.12 2.06
C THR A 368 -9.58 -3.73 1.83
N ASP A 369 -10.44 -2.78 1.53
CA ASP A 369 -10.09 -1.37 1.54
C ASP A 369 -10.17 -0.88 2.97
N ALA A 370 -9.15 -0.18 3.41
CA ALA A 370 -9.21 0.57 4.65
C ALA A 370 -8.86 2.03 4.34
N VAL A 371 -9.85 2.89 4.54
CA VAL A 371 -9.71 4.33 4.39
C VAL A 371 -9.63 4.93 5.77
N HIS A 372 -8.56 5.67 5.98
CA HIS A 372 -8.35 6.41 7.20
C HIS A 372 -8.35 7.89 6.91
N SER A 373 -8.94 8.65 7.82
CA SER A 373 -9.28 10.04 7.58
C SER A 373 -9.22 10.87 8.85
N CYS A 374 -8.77 12.13 8.75
CA CYS A 374 -8.83 13.07 9.88
C CYS A 374 -10.25 13.61 10.18
N HIS A 375 -11.22 13.35 9.29
CA HIS A 375 -12.64 13.67 9.49
C HIS A 375 -13.53 12.47 9.19
N SER A 376 -14.77 12.47 9.68
CA SER A 376 -15.75 11.43 9.34
C SER A 376 -15.93 11.34 7.83
N ILE A 377 -15.85 10.13 7.29
CA ILE A 377 -16.03 9.86 5.86
C ILE A 377 -17.06 8.74 5.69
N ASP A 378 -17.84 8.86 4.62
CA ASP A 378 -18.73 7.80 4.19
C ASP A 378 -18.13 7.14 2.94
N LEU A 379 -18.04 5.81 2.97
CA LEU A 379 -17.58 4.98 1.86
C LEU A 379 -18.79 4.25 1.27
N GLU A 380 -19.06 4.48 -0.01
CA GLU A 380 -20.16 3.81 -0.71
C GLU A 380 -19.66 3.07 -1.95
N ARG A 381 -20.00 1.78 -2.04
CA ARG A 381 -19.74 0.99 -3.25
C ARG A 381 -20.87 1.19 -4.24
N ARG A 382 -20.57 1.76 -5.42
CA ARG A 382 -21.53 1.94 -6.51
C ARG A 382 -20.94 1.48 -7.84
N LYS A 383 -21.82 1.10 -8.76
CA LYS A 383 -21.44 0.99 -10.17
C LYS A 383 -21.12 2.38 -10.70
N ILE A 384 -20.01 2.50 -11.43
CA ILE A 384 -19.68 3.73 -12.14
C ILE A 384 -20.66 3.91 -13.31
N SER A 385 -21.19 5.12 -13.49
CA SER A 385 -21.91 5.48 -14.73
C SER A 385 -20.97 5.28 -15.92
N LEU A 386 -21.46 4.73 -17.02
CA LEU A 386 -20.61 4.41 -18.18
C LEU A 386 -19.88 5.67 -18.72
N ARG A 387 -20.46 6.87 -18.55
CA ARG A 387 -19.84 8.16 -18.88
C ARG A 387 -18.52 8.40 -18.14
N ILE A 388 -18.49 8.21 -16.82
CA ILE A 388 -17.28 8.39 -16.01
C ILE A 388 -16.25 7.30 -16.36
N GLN A 389 -16.70 6.07 -16.58
CA GLN A 389 -15.83 4.97 -17.03
C GLN A 389 -15.16 5.31 -18.37
N ARG A 390 -15.90 5.89 -19.33
CA ARG A 390 -15.35 6.38 -20.60
C ARG A 390 -14.25 7.42 -20.41
N GLU A 391 -14.53 8.49 -19.66
CA GLU A 391 -13.56 9.57 -19.40
C GLU A 391 -12.29 9.03 -18.71
N PHE A 392 -12.47 8.09 -17.79
CA PHE A 392 -11.37 7.44 -17.09
C PHE A 392 -10.49 6.64 -18.05
N LEU A 393 -11.08 5.75 -18.84
CA LEU A 393 -10.36 4.92 -19.81
C LEU A 393 -9.65 5.77 -20.87
N ILE A 394 -10.28 6.83 -21.38
CA ILE A 394 -9.65 7.78 -22.32
C ILE A 394 -8.40 8.39 -21.69
N LYS A 395 -8.48 8.92 -20.46
CA LYS A 395 -7.31 9.51 -19.80
C LYS A 395 -6.23 8.49 -19.54
N LEU A 396 -6.60 7.26 -19.19
CA LEU A 396 -5.64 6.19 -18.94
C LEU A 396 -4.87 5.82 -20.21
N CYS A 397 -5.56 5.70 -21.35
CA CYS A 397 -4.93 5.50 -22.66
C CYS A 397 -4.04 6.68 -23.07
N ILE A 398 -4.44 7.93 -22.82
CA ILE A 398 -3.62 9.10 -23.19
C ILE A 398 -2.32 9.17 -22.36
N ILE A 399 -2.38 8.80 -21.08
CA ILE A 399 -1.23 8.91 -20.17
C ILE A 399 -0.32 7.68 -20.27
N TYR A 400 -0.89 6.47 -20.41
CA TYR A 400 -0.16 5.21 -20.28
C TYR A 400 -0.28 4.28 -21.50
N GLY A 401 -1.12 4.62 -22.47
CA GLY A 401 -1.26 3.84 -23.69
C GLY A 401 -0.04 4.01 -24.59
N GLU A 402 0.38 2.90 -25.19
CA GLU A 402 1.46 2.89 -26.18
C GLU A 402 0.90 3.31 -27.54
N PRO A 403 1.50 4.30 -28.22
CA PRO A 403 1.06 4.67 -29.55
C PRO A 403 1.33 3.52 -30.52
N VAL A 404 0.33 3.14 -31.32
CA VAL A 404 0.52 2.09 -32.32
C VAL A 404 1.26 2.67 -33.52
N VAL A 405 2.52 2.27 -33.68
CA VAL A 405 3.32 2.57 -34.86
C VAL A 405 3.19 1.38 -35.80
N LYS A 406 2.59 1.57 -36.98
CA LYS A 406 2.62 0.53 -38.03
C LYS A 406 4.01 0.52 -38.66
N GLU A 407 4.72 -0.59 -38.50
CA GLU A 407 5.90 -0.89 -39.33
C GLU A 407 5.44 -0.92 -40.79
N ASN A 408 6.09 -0.16 -41.67
CA ASN A 408 5.78 0.02 -43.12
C ASN A 408 4.82 1.16 -43.51
N ARG A 409 4.90 2.34 -42.88
CA ARG A 409 4.30 3.57 -43.45
C ARG A 409 5.28 4.31 -44.35
N THR A 410 4.77 4.83 -45.47
CA THR A 410 5.45 5.88 -46.25
C THR A 410 5.32 7.23 -45.53
N GLU A 411 6.25 8.18 -45.73
CA GLU A 411 6.28 9.48 -45.02
C GLU A 411 4.94 10.26 -45.06
N ASN A 412 4.11 10.04 -46.09
CA ASN A 412 2.78 10.66 -46.21
C ASN A 412 1.71 10.07 -45.26
N GLU A 413 1.86 8.83 -44.78
CA GLU A 413 0.89 8.18 -43.89
C GLU A 413 1.18 8.48 -42.40
N LEU A 414 2.32 9.09 -42.07
CA LEU A 414 2.63 9.54 -40.70
C LEU A 414 1.84 10.79 -40.29
N ASN A 415 1.18 11.45 -41.24
CA ASN A 415 0.50 12.74 -41.04
C ASN A 415 -0.98 12.73 -41.46
N ASP A 416 -1.62 11.55 -41.43
CA ASP A 416 -3.04 11.35 -41.79
C ASP A 416 -4.03 11.84 -40.72
N GLY A 417 -3.55 12.52 -39.68
CA GLY A 417 -4.37 13.05 -38.59
C GLY A 417 -4.96 11.98 -37.67
N VAL A 418 -4.60 10.70 -37.81
CA VAL A 418 -5.13 9.60 -36.99
C VAL A 418 -4.10 9.20 -35.93
N LYS A 419 -4.53 9.09 -34.67
CA LYS A 419 -3.71 8.54 -33.58
C LYS A 419 -4.41 7.36 -32.93
N ILE A 420 -3.67 6.29 -32.66
CA ILE A 420 -4.18 5.08 -32.03
C ILE A 420 -3.31 4.77 -30.82
N TYR A 421 -3.94 4.57 -29.67
CA TYR A 421 -3.31 4.21 -28.41
C TYR A 421 -3.77 2.83 -27.98
N GLU A 422 -2.82 1.93 -27.76
CA GLU A 422 -3.01 0.60 -27.21
C GLU A 422 -2.68 0.60 -25.72
N LEU A 423 -3.65 0.24 -24.89
CA LEU A 423 -3.43 0.04 -23.47
C LEU A 423 -3.55 -1.45 -23.12
N LYS A 424 -2.39 -2.07 -22.94
CA LYS A 424 -2.21 -3.44 -22.43
C LYS A 424 -1.70 -3.45 -20.99
N LYS A 425 -0.96 -2.40 -20.61
CA LYS A 425 -0.48 -2.20 -19.25
C LYS A 425 -1.66 -1.83 -18.35
N TYR A 426 -1.74 -2.42 -17.16
CA TYR A 426 -2.79 -2.15 -16.16
C TYR A 426 -4.20 -2.66 -16.51
N TRP A 427 -4.34 -3.45 -17.58
CA TRP A 427 -5.61 -4.03 -17.99
C TRP A 427 -5.37 -5.49 -18.44
N ASP A 428 -6.13 -6.46 -17.90
CA ASP A 428 -6.01 -7.88 -18.30
C ASP A 428 -6.75 -8.13 -19.63
N GLY A 429 -6.21 -7.52 -20.68
CA GLY A 429 -6.78 -7.53 -22.02
C GLY A 429 -6.23 -6.42 -22.93
N LEU A 430 -7.09 -5.78 -23.71
CA LEU A 430 -6.71 -4.66 -24.58
C LEU A 430 -7.77 -3.55 -24.57
N ILE A 431 -7.34 -2.31 -24.44
CA ILE A 431 -8.17 -1.13 -24.73
C ILE A 431 -7.56 -0.36 -25.91
N LEU A 432 -8.39 -0.05 -26.90
CA LEU A 432 -8.02 0.76 -28.08
C LEU A 432 -8.72 2.12 -28.03
N LEU A 433 -7.93 3.19 -27.90
CA LEU A 433 -8.38 4.57 -28.08
C LEU A 433 -7.92 5.07 -29.44
N VAL A 434 -8.85 5.57 -30.25
CA VAL A 434 -8.57 6.15 -31.56
C VAL A 434 -8.97 7.62 -31.57
N GLU A 435 -8.07 8.50 -32.01
CA GLU A 435 -8.32 9.93 -32.23
C GLU A 435 -8.31 10.23 -33.73
N ASN A 436 -9.42 10.80 -34.22
CA ASN A 436 -9.51 11.39 -35.55
C ASN A 436 -9.33 12.91 -35.43
N ARG A 437 -8.14 13.42 -35.76
CA ARG A 437 -7.80 14.85 -35.73
C ARG A 437 -8.00 15.55 -37.07
N ASN A 438 -8.64 14.89 -38.03
CA ASN A 438 -9.01 15.52 -39.30
C ASN A 438 -10.20 16.45 -39.10
N LEU A 439 -10.27 17.54 -39.88
CA LEU A 439 -11.32 18.56 -39.77
C LEU A 439 -12.60 18.18 -40.52
N ASN A 440 -12.48 17.54 -41.69
CA ASN A 440 -13.58 17.38 -42.65
C ASN A 440 -13.86 15.92 -43.05
N GLN A 441 -13.17 14.96 -42.44
CA GLN A 441 -13.29 13.54 -42.79
C GLN A 441 -13.59 12.71 -41.54
N ASN A 442 -14.51 11.76 -41.69
CA ASN A 442 -14.78 10.73 -40.71
C ASN A 442 -13.80 9.57 -40.91
N LEU A 443 -13.45 8.90 -39.82
CA LEU A 443 -12.57 7.76 -39.81
C LEU A 443 -13.41 6.49 -39.69
N HIS A 444 -13.41 5.68 -40.74
CA HIS A 444 -14.04 4.36 -40.74
C HIS A 444 -13.02 3.36 -40.22
N PHE A 445 -13.28 2.78 -39.06
CA PHE A 445 -12.40 1.85 -38.37
C PHE A 445 -13.00 0.45 -38.38
N HIS A 446 -12.19 -0.55 -38.69
CA HIS A 446 -12.59 -1.95 -38.73
C HIS A 446 -11.61 -2.78 -37.91
N PHE A 447 -12.12 -3.50 -36.91
CA PHE A 447 -11.38 -4.42 -36.05
C PHE A 447 -11.92 -5.84 -36.19
N ARG A 448 -11.03 -6.82 -36.36
CA ARG A 448 -11.38 -8.25 -36.41
C ARG A 448 -10.74 -8.97 -35.23
N CYS A 449 -11.56 -9.67 -34.45
CA CYS A 449 -11.13 -10.37 -33.24
C CYS A 449 -10.92 -11.88 -33.48
N THR A 450 -10.91 -12.34 -34.73
CA THR A 450 -10.86 -13.77 -35.11
C THR A 450 -9.59 -14.49 -34.64
N LEU A 451 -8.49 -13.76 -34.47
CA LEU A 451 -7.21 -14.29 -34.02
C LEU A 451 -7.05 -14.33 -32.48
N SER A 452 -8.03 -13.84 -31.72
CA SER A 452 -7.93 -13.76 -30.26
C SER A 452 -8.55 -14.98 -29.57
N GLN A 453 -7.90 -15.52 -28.54
CA GLN A 453 -8.35 -16.70 -27.79
C GLN A 453 -8.56 -16.38 -26.30
N ASN A 454 -9.56 -17.01 -25.68
CA ASN A 454 -9.90 -16.84 -24.25
C ASN A 454 -10.19 -15.38 -23.85
N VAL A 455 -10.86 -14.63 -24.74
CA VAL A 455 -11.21 -13.21 -24.55
C VAL A 455 -12.73 -12.98 -24.56
N CYS A 456 -13.17 -12.02 -23.76
CA CYS A 456 -14.48 -11.40 -23.80
C CYS A 456 -14.34 -10.01 -24.43
N MET A 457 -15.25 -9.67 -25.33
CA MET A 457 -15.34 -8.34 -25.94
C MET A 457 -16.82 -7.96 -25.89
N PRO A 458 -17.19 -6.90 -25.14
CA PRO A 458 -18.55 -6.38 -25.14
C PRO A 458 -18.95 -5.98 -26.56
N GLY A 459 -20.17 -6.30 -26.97
CA GLY A 459 -20.64 -5.94 -28.31
C GLY A 459 -19.92 -6.66 -29.47
N LYS A 460 -19.72 -7.98 -29.41
CA LYS A 460 -19.41 -8.74 -30.63
C LYS A 460 -20.67 -8.99 -31.45
N ASP A 461 -20.60 -8.74 -32.76
CA ASP A 461 -21.54 -9.37 -33.68
C ASP A 461 -21.26 -10.89 -33.78
N SER A 462 -22.17 -11.65 -34.39
CA SER A 462 -21.99 -13.10 -34.60
C SER A 462 -20.76 -13.47 -35.45
N HIS A 463 -20.08 -12.48 -36.05
CA HIS A 463 -18.97 -12.65 -36.99
C HIS A 463 -17.61 -12.22 -36.42
N HIS A 464 -17.54 -11.85 -35.14
CA HIS A 464 -16.30 -11.43 -34.44
C HIS A 464 -15.66 -10.16 -35.03
N GLN A 465 -16.47 -9.24 -35.57
CA GLN A 465 -16.02 -7.97 -36.14
C GLN A 465 -16.60 -6.79 -35.37
N LEU A 466 -15.89 -5.67 -35.41
CA LEU A 466 -16.35 -4.37 -34.94
C LEU A 466 -16.02 -3.32 -36.00
N ILE A 467 -17.03 -2.56 -36.41
CA ILE A 467 -16.89 -1.49 -37.42
C ILE A 467 -17.50 -0.22 -36.85
N ASP A 468 -16.72 0.86 -36.84
CA ASP A 468 -17.12 2.14 -36.24
C ASP A 468 -16.75 3.32 -37.13
N VAL A 469 -17.54 4.39 -37.04
CA VAL A 469 -17.27 5.67 -37.71
C VAL A 469 -16.98 6.74 -36.66
N ILE A 470 -15.73 7.19 -36.59
CA ILE A 470 -15.29 8.25 -35.67
C ILE A 470 -15.38 9.60 -36.40
N PRO A 471 -16.20 10.55 -35.92
CA PRO A 471 -16.36 11.85 -36.57
C PRO A 471 -15.07 12.67 -36.61
N SER A 472 -15.05 13.70 -37.45
CA SER A 472 -13.93 14.66 -37.50
C SER A 472 -13.72 15.34 -36.14
N MET A 473 -12.46 15.54 -35.73
CA MET A 473 -12.10 16.11 -34.43
C MET A 473 -12.69 15.37 -33.21
N HIS A 474 -12.85 14.05 -33.29
CA HIS A 474 -13.34 13.21 -32.19
C HIS A 474 -12.35 12.10 -31.83
N ARG A 475 -12.48 11.60 -30.60
CA ARG A 475 -11.82 10.39 -30.11
C ARG A 475 -12.84 9.40 -29.60
N GLN A 476 -12.52 8.11 -29.68
CA GLN A 476 -13.45 7.05 -29.29
C GLN A 476 -12.69 5.84 -28.75
N ILE A 477 -13.21 5.22 -27.70
CA ILE A 477 -12.77 3.88 -27.29
C ILE A 477 -13.45 2.89 -28.21
N ILE A 478 -12.68 2.23 -29.07
CA ILE A 478 -13.24 1.35 -30.11
C ILE A 478 -13.35 -0.09 -29.63
N VAL A 479 -12.37 -0.55 -28.85
CA VAL A 479 -12.34 -1.94 -28.38
C VAL A 479 -11.99 -1.95 -26.90
N THR A 480 -12.79 -2.70 -26.13
CA THR A 480 -12.40 -3.18 -24.80
C THR A 480 -12.45 -4.70 -24.83
N ILE A 481 -11.30 -5.35 -24.70
CA ILE A 481 -11.17 -6.80 -24.59
C ILE A 481 -10.74 -7.11 -23.17
N SER A 482 -11.38 -8.06 -22.51
CA SER A 482 -10.95 -8.62 -21.22
C SER A 482 -10.73 -10.13 -21.34
N ARG A 483 -9.94 -10.73 -20.45
CA ARG A 483 -9.83 -12.19 -20.40
C ARG A 483 -11.16 -12.84 -19.99
N LYS A 484 -11.54 -13.96 -20.62
CA LYS A 484 -12.78 -14.70 -20.31
C LYS A 484 -12.60 -15.66 -19.13
N ASN A 485 -11.54 -16.45 -19.11
CA ASN A 485 -11.21 -17.36 -18.00
C ASN A 485 -9.79 -17.09 -17.49
N SER A 486 -9.67 -16.69 -16.23
CA SER A 486 -8.39 -16.40 -15.58
C SER A 486 -7.48 -17.62 -15.43
N SER A 487 -8.03 -18.83 -15.51
CA SER A 487 -7.29 -20.09 -15.26
C SER A 487 -6.51 -20.61 -16.48
N HIS A 488 -6.65 -19.95 -17.64
CA HIS A 488 -6.02 -20.33 -18.90
C HIS A 488 -5.27 -19.13 -19.50
N SER A 489 -4.28 -19.40 -20.34
CA SER A 489 -3.63 -18.37 -21.16
C SER A 489 -4.64 -17.71 -22.10
N PHE A 490 -4.33 -16.51 -22.58
CA PHE A 490 -5.13 -15.78 -23.55
C PHE A 490 -4.21 -15.13 -24.57
N THR A 491 -4.73 -14.89 -25.77
CA THR A 491 -4.01 -14.20 -26.85
C THR A 491 -4.92 -13.15 -27.46
N ILE A 492 -4.35 -11.99 -27.79
CA ILE A 492 -5.05 -10.91 -28.49
C ILE A 492 -4.41 -10.72 -29.85
N GLY A 493 -5.23 -10.85 -30.90
CA GLY A 493 -4.83 -10.55 -32.27
C GLY A 493 -5.01 -9.07 -32.58
N HIS A 494 -4.03 -8.47 -33.24
CA HIS A 494 -4.06 -7.10 -33.73
C HIS A 494 -4.39 -7.07 -35.22
N ASP A 495 -5.68 -7.15 -35.56
CA ASP A 495 -6.14 -7.10 -36.95
C ASP A 495 -7.14 -5.97 -37.13
N PHE A 496 -6.63 -4.79 -37.48
CA PHE A 496 -7.45 -3.62 -37.75
C PHE A 496 -7.00 -2.80 -38.95
N GLN A 497 -8.00 -2.24 -39.64
CA GLN A 497 -7.87 -1.40 -40.82
C GLN A 497 -8.70 -0.15 -40.64
N TYR A 498 -8.30 0.96 -41.27
CA TYR A 498 -9.11 2.16 -41.26
C TYR A 498 -8.96 2.95 -42.55
N ASN A 499 -9.96 3.76 -42.88
CA ASN A 499 -9.97 4.64 -44.04
C ASN A 499 -10.66 5.98 -43.71
N LEU A 500 -10.21 7.07 -44.33
CA LEU A 500 -10.87 8.38 -44.23
C LEU A 500 -11.98 8.50 -45.27
N SER A 501 -13.14 9.02 -44.87
CA SER A 501 -14.33 9.12 -45.73
C SER A 501 -15.15 10.37 -45.39
N SER A 502 -15.82 10.94 -46.39
CA SER A 502 -16.83 11.99 -46.19
C SER A 502 -18.15 11.43 -45.66
N GLN A 503 -18.37 10.12 -45.75
CA GLN A 503 -19.59 9.47 -45.28
C GLN A 503 -19.54 9.27 -43.77
N ASN A 504 -20.67 9.53 -43.09
CA ASN A 504 -20.83 9.35 -41.65
C ASN A 504 -21.56 8.03 -41.28
N PHE A 505 -21.65 7.08 -42.20
CA PHE A 505 -22.35 5.80 -41.99
C PHE A 505 -21.61 4.64 -42.67
N ILE A 506 -21.78 3.46 -42.11
CA ILE A 506 -21.28 2.18 -42.62
C ILE A 506 -22.28 1.66 -43.67
N LYS A 507 -21.78 1.19 -44.82
CA LYS A 507 -22.56 0.39 -45.78
C LYS A 507 -22.14 -1.07 -45.62
N ASN A 508 -23.01 -1.88 -45.02
CA ASN A 508 -22.83 -3.34 -45.03
C ASN A 508 -23.96 -3.97 -45.86
N SER A 509 -23.67 -5.05 -46.57
CA SER A 509 -24.56 -5.63 -47.59
C SER A 509 -25.95 -6.08 -47.10
N HIS A 510 -26.20 -6.07 -45.77
CA HIS A 510 -27.43 -6.60 -45.17
C HIS A 510 -28.10 -5.76 -44.06
N VAL A 511 -27.75 -4.47 -43.81
CA VAL A 511 -28.41 -3.66 -42.74
C VAL A 511 -28.52 -2.15 -43.09
N ASN A 512 -29.56 -1.47 -42.57
CA ASN A 512 -29.79 -0.02 -42.57
C ASN A 512 -28.52 0.82 -42.28
N LYS A 513 -28.44 2.04 -42.82
CA LYS A 513 -27.36 3.02 -42.53
C LYS A 513 -27.16 3.17 -41.01
N ARG A 514 -25.96 2.87 -40.51
CA ARG A 514 -25.58 2.92 -39.09
C ARG A 514 -24.17 3.49 -38.93
N THR A 515 -23.87 4.08 -37.77
CA THR A 515 -22.54 4.63 -37.44
C THR A 515 -21.66 3.64 -36.66
N HIS A 516 -22.28 2.65 -36.01
CA HIS A 516 -21.63 1.65 -35.15
C HIS A 516 -22.14 0.23 -35.48
N SER A 517 -21.24 -0.75 -35.49
CA SER A 517 -21.55 -2.17 -35.62
C SER A 517 -20.71 -2.99 -34.63
N PRO A 518 -21.34 -3.57 -33.58
CA PRO A 518 -22.79 -3.61 -33.33
C PRO A 518 -23.38 -2.24 -32.98
N THR A 519 -24.71 -2.15 -33.07
CA THR A 519 -25.42 -0.92 -32.67
C THR A 519 -25.21 -0.64 -31.20
N ILE A 520 -24.71 0.55 -30.91
CA ILE A 520 -24.79 1.16 -29.58
C ILE A 520 -26.28 1.43 -29.31
N ASP A 521 -26.77 1.04 -28.13
CA ASP A 521 -28.16 1.29 -27.74
C ASP A 521 -28.37 2.80 -27.52
N GLU A 522 -28.99 3.41 -28.52
CA GLU A 522 -29.33 4.83 -28.52
C GLU A 522 -30.30 5.17 -27.37
N SER A 523 -31.07 4.25 -26.79
CA SER A 523 -31.94 4.58 -25.64
C SER A 523 -31.20 5.01 -24.37
N ILE A 524 -29.89 4.76 -24.28
CA ILE A 524 -28.98 5.08 -23.14
C ILE A 524 -28.07 6.29 -23.49
N PHE A 525 -28.46 7.10 -24.49
CA PHE A 525 -27.70 8.14 -25.23
C PHE A 525 -26.61 8.98 -24.53
N SER A 526 -26.54 9.10 -23.21
CA SER A 526 -25.50 9.88 -22.53
C SER A 526 -24.34 9.08 -21.95
N GLU A 527 -24.43 7.74 -21.84
CA GLU A 527 -23.51 7.01 -20.98
C GLU A 527 -22.57 5.99 -21.65
N ASP A 528 -22.86 5.41 -22.82
CA ASP A 528 -22.03 4.30 -23.36
C ASP A 528 -20.52 4.63 -23.49
N ILE A 529 -19.67 3.66 -23.12
CA ILE A 529 -18.20 3.78 -23.09
C ILE A 529 -17.59 3.95 -24.48
N HIS A 530 -18.30 3.52 -25.52
CA HIS A 530 -17.88 3.55 -26.91
C HIS A 530 -18.36 4.80 -27.66
N LEU A 531 -19.06 5.76 -27.03
CA LEU A 531 -19.49 6.97 -27.73
C LEU A 531 -18.29 7.90 -28.09
N PRO A 532 -18.28 8.49 -29.30
CA PRO A 532 -17.29 9.48 -29.68
C PRO A 532 -17.32 10.74 -28.79
N GLN A 533 -16.15 11.26 -28.44
CA GLN A 533 -15.96 12.49 -27.65
C GLN A 533 -15.19 13.54 -28.47
N PRO A 534 -15.64 14.81 -28.50
CA PRO A 534 -14.89 15.88 -29.16
C PRO A 534 -13.48 16.08 -28.60
N ILE A 535 -12.53 16.36 -29.48
CA ILE A 535 -11.17 16.78 -29.14
C ILE A 535 -11.14 18.31 -29.07
N PHE A 536 -11.18 18.87 -27.87
CA PHE A 536 -11.02 20.31 -27.68
C PHE A 536 -9.53 20.68 -27.86
N ASN A 537 -9.22 21.50 -28.87
CA ASN A 537 -7.90 22.12 -28.98
C ASN A 537 -7.69 23.04 -27.78
N ALA A 538 -6.67 22.77 -26.96
CA ALA A 538 -6.29 23.56 -25.80
C ALA A 538 -5.76 24.98 -26.12
N LYS A 539 -6.13 25.56 -27.27
CA LYS A 539 -5.71 26.90 -27.71
C LYS A 539 -6.82 27.95 -27.73
N ILE A 540 -8.02 27.64 -27.23
CA ILE A 540 -9.07 28.66 -27.07
C ILE A 540 -9.73 28.50 -25.69
N ARG A 541 -9.07 29.02 -24.66
CA ARG A 541 -9.68 29.70 -23.52
C ARG A 541 -8.61 30.35 -22.65
#